data_AF-A0A3P8FC21-F1
#
_entry.id   AF-A0A3P8FC21-F1
#
_cell.length_a   1.000
_cell.length_b   1.000
_cell.length_c   1.000
_cell.angle_alpha   90.00
_cell.angle_beta   90.00
_cell.angle_gamma   90.00
#
_symmetry.space_group_name_H-M   'P 1'
#
loop_
_entity.id
_entity.type
_entity.pdbx_description
1 polymer ?
#
loop_
_entity_poly.entity_id
_entity_poly.type
_entity_poly.pdbx_seq_one_letter_code
_entity_poly.pdbx_strand_id
1 'polypeptide(L)'
;MEYWKRKNAKLAHRWDVLDYEVEEERPRPQYTALCSDFAKNPVTGALEPHFPERLRMARIIAGLICILLMMVLVIVFIVAVIIYRLLIMVPLFKNELLRPNAGIYANMSAAMVNLVLIMCLGKVYEKLAYKMTQWGKYVNHSLGELEMHRTQSNFENQLIFKVFLFQFVNFYASIFYVAFFKGRFIGYPGNYIYFFGLRNEDCNNGGCLIELAQQLLVIMVGKQIINNCQEILIPKMRTWWHTYTKDLNKQSTGSTSSVQTECMFVEDYKLIPYEGLFDEYLEMVLQFGFVTIFVAAFPLAPFFALLNNWIEIRLDANKLVRETRRPLAERAQNIGVWFRILEVLVRIAVISNAESGTDNLQKLSGPTADCNAA
;
A
#
# COMPACT_ATOMS: atom_id res chain seq x y z
N MET A 1 -8.27 5.93 -18.02
CA MET A 1 -9.48 5.72 -17.19
C MET A 1 -10.71 5.39 -18.04
N GLU A 2 -11.10 6.24 -19.00
CA GLU A 2 -12.32 6.01 -19.81
C GLU A 2 -12.31 4.70 -20.61
N TYR A 3 -11.17 4.29 -21.14
CA TYR A 3 -11.04 2.99 -21.81
C TYR A 3 -11.36 1.81 -20.86
N TRP A 4 -10.92 1.89 -19.60
CA TRP A 4 -11.21 0.86 -18.60
C TRP A 4 -12.70 0.83 -18.25
N LYS A 5 -13.36 1.98 -18.07
CA LYS A 5 -14.81 2.05 -17.84
C LYS A 5 -15.59 1.32 -18.94
N ARG A 6 -15.25 1.60 -20.22
CA ARG A 6 -15.88 0.93 -21.39
C ARG A 6 -15.60 -0.57 -21.41
N LYS A 7 -14.36 -0.98 -21.10
CA LYS A 7 -13.98 -2.39 -21.04
C LYS A 7 -14.71 -3.13 -19.90
N ASN A 8 -14.83 -2.52 -18.73
CA ASN A 8 -15.54 -3.06 -17.59
C ASN A 8 -17.02 -3.29 -17.93
N ALA A 9 -17.70 -2.30 -18.51
CA ALA A 9 -19.10 -2.43 -18.93
C ALA A 9 -19.30 -3.57 -19.94
N LYS A 10 -18.39 -3.71 -20.92
CA LYS A 10 -18.43 -4.81 -21.89
C LYS A 10 -18.23 -6.18 -21.23
N LEU A 11 -17.33 -6.28 -20.25
CA LEU A 11 -17.07 -7.52 -19.52
C LEU A 11 -18.22 -7.89 -18.59
N ALA A 12 -18.76 -6.93 -17.83
CA ALA A 12 -19.89 -7.14 -16.94
C ALA A 12 -21.13 -7.64 -17.69
N HIS A 13 -21.43 -7.04 -18.85
CA HIS A 13 -22.49 -7.53 -19.72
C HIS A 13 -22.19 -8.93 -20.30
N ARG A 14 -20.95 -9.19 -20.74
CA ARG A 14 -20.58 -10.50 -21.34
C ARG A 14 -20.61 -11.63 -20.32
N TRP A 15 -20.28 -11.35 -19.06
CA TRP A 15 -20.22 -12.33 -17.98
C TRP A 15 -21.52 -12.43 -17.19
N ASP A 16 -22.55 -11.68 -17.57
CA ASP A 16 -23.87 -11.68 -16.91
C ASP A 16 -23.75 -11.38 -15.41
N VAL A 17 -22.95 -10.37 -15.09
CA VAL A 17 -22.73 -9.87 -13.72
C VAL A 17 -23.11 -8.40 -13.59
N LEU A 18 -23.88 -7.87 -14.54
CA LEU A 18 -24.47 -6.54 -14.40
C LEU A 18 -25.47 -6.57 -13.23
N ASP A 19 -25.45 -5.57 -12.35
CA ASP A 19 -26.40 -5.41 -11.23
C ASP A 19 -26.37 -6.49 -10.13
N TYR A 20 -25.36 -7.38 -10.14
CA TYR A 20 -25.14 -8.44 -9.13
C TYR A 20 -25.22 -7.94 -7.68
N GLU A 21 -24.60 -6.79 -7.38
CA GLU A 21 -24.56 -6.22 -6.02
C GLU A 21 -25.95 -5.84 -5.48
N VAL A 22 -26.88 -5.48 -6.36
CA VAL A 22 -28.22 -5.02 -5.96
C VAL A 22 -29.19 -6.19 -5.86
N GLU A 23 -29.12 -7.12 -6.82
CA GLU A 23 -30.13 -8.17 -6.97
C GLU A 23 -29.78 -9.45 -6.19
N GLU A 24 -28.50 -9.85 -6.15
CA GLU A 24 -28.11 -11.18 -5.68
C GLU A 24 -27.28 -11.17 -4.38
N GLU A 25 -26.63 -10.05 -4.02
CA GLU A 25 -25.72 -10.01 -2.87
C GLU A 25 -26.47 -10.15 -1.54
N ARG A 26 -26.17 -11.24 -0.81
CA ARG A 26 -26.79 -11.53 0.49
C ARG A 26 -26.17 -10.68 1.60
N PRO A 27 -26.95 -10.32 2.65
CA PRO A 27 -26.39 -9.67 3.81
C PRO A 27 -25.40 -10.60 4.54
N ARG A 28 -24.35 -10.01 5.10
CA ARG A 28 -23.31 -10.78 5.82
C ARG A 28 -23.91 -11.51 7.01
N PRO A 29 -23.51 -12.77 7.30
CA PRO A 29 -24.03 -13.54 8.43
C PRO A 29 -23.87 -12.82 9.78
N GLN A 30 -22.76 -12.10 9.96
CA GLN A 30 -22.48 -11.31 11.15
C GLN A 30 -23.45 -10.13 11.29
N TYR A 31 -23.76 -9.46 10.18
CA TYR A 31 -24.73 -8.38 10.15
C TYR A 31 -26.13 -8.88 10.53
N THR A 32 -26.56 -10.01 9.95
CA THR A 32 -27.87 -10.60 10.27
C THR A 32 -27.97 -11.11 11.70
N ALA A 33 -26.88 -11.61 12.28
CA ALA A 33 -26.86 -12.13 13.64
C ALA A 33 -26.86 -11.04 14.72
N LEU A 34 -26.28 -9.87 14.43
CA LEU A 34 -26.12 -8.77 15.39
C LEU A 34 -27.19 -7.68 15.28
N CYS A 35 -27.95 -7.64 14.18
CA CYS A 35 -29.05 -6.68 14.04
C CYS A 35 -30.24 -7.08 14.92
N SER A 36 -30.71 -6.15 15.75
CA SER A 36 -31.93 -6.31 16.55
C SER A 36 -33.19 -5.87 15.79
N ASP A 37 -33.06 -4.92 14.87
CA ASP A 37 -34.19 -4.22 14.26
C ASP A 37 -34.42 -4.74 12.82
N PHE A 38 -35.68 -4.67 12.38
CA PHE A 38 -36.09 -5.02 11.02
C PHE A 38 -36.79 -3.83 10.38
N ALA A 39 -36.44 -3.53 9.13
CA ALA A 39 -37.11 -2.52 8.32
C ALA A 39 -37.65 -3.15 7.04
N LYS A 40 -38.78 -2.65 6.56
CA LYS A 40 -39.36 -3.08 5.30
C LYS A 40 -38.60 -2.43 4.14
N ASN A 41 -38.09 -3.23 3.22
CA ASN A 41 -37.43 -2.72 2.01
C ASN A 41 -38.48 -2.03 1.11
N PRO A 42 -38.25 -0.78 0.64
CA PRO A 42 -39.21 -0.04 -0.17
C PRO A 42 -39.42 -0.62 -1.57
N VAL A 43 -38.48 -1.40 -2.10
CA VAL A 43 -38.54 -1.98 -3.45
C VAL A 43 -39.13 -3.39 -3.41
N THR A 44 -38.58 -4.27 -2.57
CA THR A 44 -39.00 -5.68 -2.51
C THR A 44 -40.18 -5.91 -1.57
N GLY A 45 -40.45 -4.97 -0.65
CA GLY A 45 -41.45 -5.13 0.39
C GLY A 45 -41.10 -6.17 1.46
N ALA A 46 -39.92 -6.79 1.40
CA ALA A 46 -39.46 -7.78 2.36
C ALA A 46 -39.00 -7.13 3.67
N LEU A 47 -39.23 -7.80 4.80
CA LEU A 47 -38.68 -7.42 6.09
C LEU A 47 -37.20 -7.84 6.15
N GLU A 48 -36.31 -6.86 6.27
CA GLU A 48 -34.87 -7.08 6.26
C GLU A 48 -34.22 -6.51 7.54
N PRO A 49 -33.16 -7.14 8.05
CA PRO A 49 -32.45 -6.63 9.21
C PRO A 49 -31.86 -5.25 8.91
N HIS A 50 -32.15 -4.29 9.79
CA HIS A 50 -31.74 -2.91 9.65
C HIS A 50 -30.98 -2.47 10.90
N PHE A 51 -29.92 -1.70 10.69
CA PHE A 51 -29.12 -1.16 11.78
C PHE A 51 -29.26 0.38 11.79
N PRO A 52 -29.58 1.00 12.94
CA PRO A 52 -29.88 2.42 13.02
C PRO A 52 -28.68 3.28 12.59
N GLU A 53 -28.92 4.22 11.67
CA GLU A 53 -27.88 5.02 11.04
C GLU A 53 -27.09 5.88 12.03
N ARG A 54 -27.73 6.42 13.08
CA ARG A 54 -27.06 7.26 14.08
C ARG A 54 -25.96 6.52 14.83
N LEU A 55 -26.22 5.27 15.24
CA LEU A 55 -25.22 4.42 15.89
C LEU A 55 -24.10 4.04 14.91
N ARG A 56 -24.45 3.81 13.64
CA ARG A 56 -23.46 3.49 12.59
C ARG A 56 -22.52 4.68 12.38
N MET A 57 -23.06 5.88 12.24
CA MET A 57 -22.29 7.11 12.05
C MET A 57 -21.34 7.37 13.22
N ALA A 58 -21.78 7.20 14.46
CA ALA A 58 -20.91 7.36 15.63
C ALA A 58 -19.71 6.40 15.59
N ARG A 59 -19.91 5.14 15.16
CA ARG A 59 -18.84 4.17 15.05
C ARG A 59 -17.93 4.40 13.83
N ILE A 60 -18.46 4.89 12.71
CA ILE A 60 -17.67 5.35 11.55
C ILE A 60 -16.76 6.52 11.98
N ILE A 61 -17.28 7.47 12.75
CA ILE A 61 -16.49 8.60 13.28
C ILE A 61 -15.37 8.10 14.20
N ALA A 62 -15.65 7.15 15.09
CA ALA A 62 -14.61 6.52 15.92
C ALA A 62 -13.52 5.85 15.05
N GLY A 63 -13.93 5.16 13.97
CA GLY A 63 -13.02 4.60 12.98
C GLY A 63 -12.15 5.66 12.30
N LEU A 64 -12.72 6.80 11.92
CA LEU A 64 -11.98 7.92 11.34
C LEU A 64 -10.96 8.52 12.33
N ILE A 65 -11.31 8.66 13.61
CA ILE A 65 -10.39 9.15 14.64
C ILE A 65 -9.17 8.23 14.80
N CYS A 66 -9.38 6.91 14.83
CA CYS A 66 -8.29 5.95 14.88
C CYS A 66 -7.36 6.07 13.67
N ILE A 67 -7.91 6.26 12.46
CA ILE A 67 -7.11 6.47 11.24
C ILE A 67 -6.29 7.75 11.36
N LEU A 68 -6.87 8.85 11.84
CA LEU A 68 -6.15 10.11 12.05
C LEU A 68 -4.99 9.94 13.04
N LEU A 69 -5.19 9.19 14.13
CA LEU A 69 -4.11 8.88 15.07
C LEU A 69 -2.98 8.09 14.40
N MET A 70 -3.32 7.11 13.57
CA MET A 70 -2.33 6.32 12.82
C MET A 70 -1.59 7.16 11.78
N MET A 71 -2.25 8.13 11.16
CA MET A 71 -1.64 9.09 10.25
C MET A 71 -0.57 9.94 10.95
N VAL A 72 -0.84 10.37 12.19
CA VAL A 72 0.15 11.08 13.02
C VAL A 72 1.37 10.20 13.29
N LEU A 73 1.16 8.91 13.57
CA LEU A 73 2.26 7.96 13.79
C LEU A 73 3.18 7.85 12.56
N VAL A 74 2.63 7.85 11.35
CA VAL A 74 3.45 7.85 10.11
C VAL A 74 4.30 9.12 10.00
N ILE A 75 3.73 10.28 10.34
CA ILE A 75 4.49 11.54 10.34
C ILE A 75 5.68 11.47 11.30
N VAL A 76 5.50 10.87 12.48
CA VAL A 76 6.61 10.65 13.44
C VAL A 76 7.71 9.78 12.82
N PHE A 77 7.37 8.70 12.12
CA PHE A 77 8.36 7.86 11.43
C PHE A 77 9.09 8.60 10.32
N ILE A 78 8.41 9.46 9.56
CA ILE A 78 9.07 10.29 8.52
C ILE A 78 10.10 11.22 9.17
N VAL A 79 9.72 11.89 10.26
CA VAL A 79 10.65 12.74 11.01
C VAL A 79 11.84 11.93 11.52
N ALA A 80 11.61 10.70 12.00
CA ALA A 80 12.70 9.81 12.42
C ALA A 80 13.65 9.44 11.27
N VAL A 81 13.14 9.16 10.06
CA VAL A 81 13.97 8.90 8.86
C VAL A 81 14.79 10.13 8.48
N ILE A 82 14.20 11.33 8.57
CA ILE A 82 14.91 12.60 8.30
C ILE A 82 16.04 12.79 9.32
N ILE A 83 15.77 12.59 10.61
CA ILE A 83 16.80 12.69 11.66
C ILE A 83 17.91 11.66 11.42
N TYR A 84 17.56 10.42 11.05
CA TYR A 84 18.55 9.39 10.72
C TYR A 84 19.47 9.84 9.57
N ARG A 85 18.90 10.43 8.50
CA ARG A 85 19.66 10.95 7.37
C ARG A 85 20.61 12.09 7.78
N LEU A 86 20.15 13.00 8.63
CA LEU A 86 20.98 14.07 9.18
C LEU A 86 22.15 13.52 10.00
N LEU A 87 21.89 12.50 10.83
CA LEU A 87 22.91 11.90 11.69
C LEU A 87 23.97 11.13 10.91
N ILE A 88 23.59 10.41 9.84
CA ILE A 88 24.55 9.61 9.06
C ILE A 88 25.47 10.48 8.19
N MET A 89 25.05 11.69 7.82
CA MET A 89 25.89 12.64 7.09
C MET A 89 27.11 13.09 7.91
N VAL A 90 26.96 13.26 9.23
CA VAL A 90 28.04 13.78 10.11
C VAL A 90 29.32 12.91 10.08
N PRO A 91 29.29 11.60 10.34
CA PRO A 91 30.49 10.75 10.25
C PRO A 91 30.99 10.60 8.82
N LEU A 92 30.09 10.65 7.84
CA LEU A 92 30.44 10.43 6.43
C LEU A 92 31.26 11.58 5.85
N PHE A 93 30.97 12.82 6.27
CA PHE A 93 31.78 14.00 5.92
C PHE A 93 33.10 14.10 6.68
N LYS A 94 33.24 13.41 7.83
CA LYS A 94 34.51 13.34 8.59
C LYS A 94 35.53 12.42 7.93
N ASN A 95 35.09 11.40 7.20
CA ASN A 95 35.97 10.47 6.50
C ASN A 95 36.40 11.05 5.14
N GLU A 96 37.70 11.31 4.95
CA GLU A 96 38.22 11.93 3.72
C GLU A 96 37.91 11.13 2.44
N LEU A 97 37.92 9.79 2.52
CA LEU A 97 37.63 8.91 1.39
C LEU A 97 36.16 8.94 0.95
N LEU A 98 35.24 9.15 1.89
CA LEU A 98 33.79 9.09 1.63
C LEU A 98 33.19 10.47 1.39
N ARG A 99 33.92 11.54 1.72
CA ARG A 99 33.53 12.93 1.54
C ARG A 99 32.95 13.29 0.16
N PRO A 100 33.55 12.89 -1.00
CA PRO A 100 33.02 13.30 -2.30
C PRO A 100 31.66 12.65 -2.63
N ASN A 101 31.41 11.44 -2.12
CA ASN A 101 30.20 10.67 -2.41
C ASN A 101 29.26 10.58 -1.21
N ALA A 102 29.54 11.33 -0.14
CA ALA A 102 28.80 11.24 1.12
C ALA A 102 27.30 11.45 0.90
N GLY A 103 26.93 12.43 0.07
CA GLY A 103 25.55 12.70 -0.28
C GLY A 103 24.83 11.49 -0.89
N ILE A 104 25.47 10.80 -1.85
CA ILE A 104 24.88 9.65 -2.53
C ILE A 104 24.68 8.49 -1.55
N TYR A 105 25.69 8.17 -0.75
CA TYR A 105 25.62 7.06 0.19
C TYR A 105 24.57 7.30 1.29
N ALA A 106 24.50 8.51 1.85
CA ALA A 106 23.50 8.85 2.85
C ALA A 106 22.07 8.84 2.28
N ASN A 107 21.90 9.26 1.03
CA ASN A 107 20.60 9.20 0.34
C ASN A 107 20.18 7.75 0.09
N MET A 108 21.10 6.91 -0.40
CA MET A 108 20.85 5.50 -0.63
C MET A 108 20.54 4.75 0.68
N SER A 109 21.30 5.01 1.75
CA SER A 109 21.06 4.38 3.05
C SER A 109 19.73 4.83 3.66
N ALA A 110 19.38 6.12 3.58
CA ALA A 110 18.09 6.63 4.03
C ALA A 110 16.92 6.02 3.24
N ALA A 111 17.06 5.87 1.91
CA ALA A 111 16.05 5.23 1.08
C ALA A 111 15.87 3.75 1.42
N MET A 112 16.96 3.03 1.72
CA MET A 112 16.91 1.64 2.21
C MET A 112 16.21 1.51 3.56
N VAL A 113 16.57 2.35 4.53
CA VAL A 113 15.92 2.35 5.86
C VAL A 113 14.43 2.67 5.71
N ASN A 114 14.08 3.65 4.87
CA ASN A 114 12.70 3.99 4.57
C ASN A 114 11.94 2.80 3.94
N LEU A 115 12.56 2.07 3.00
CA LEU A 115 11.97 0.88 2.40
C LEU A 115 11.70 -0.22 3.45
N VAL A 116 12.66 -0.50 4.33
CA VAL A 116 12.50 -1.48 5.42
C VAL A 116 11.38 -1.07 6.36
N LEU A 117 11.34 0.20 6.76
CA LEU A 117 10.27 0.73 7.61
C LEU A 117 8.91 0.58 6.94
N ILE A 118 8.79 0.93 5.65
CA ILE A 118 7.57 0.76 4.88
C ILE A 118 7.09 -0.69 4.90
N MET A 119 7.98 -1.66 4.68
CA MET A 119 7.65 -3.09 4.70
C MET A 119 7.18 -3.58 6.08
N CYS A 120 7.92 -3.23 7.14
CA CYS A 120 7.57 -3.61 8.50
C CYS A 120 6.24 -3.01 8.93
N LEU A 121 6.06 -1.71 8.68
CA LEU A 121 4.84 -0.99 8.96
C LEU A 121 3.67 -1.59 8.21
N GLY A 122 3.81 -1.84 6.90
CA GLY A 122 2.75 -2.44 6.08
C GLY A 122 2.14 -3.70 6.71
N LYS A 123 2.98 -4.60 7.23
CA LYS A 123 2.53 -5.83 7.91
C LYS A 123 1.85 -5.56 9.26
N VAL A 124 2.37 -4.63 10.04
CA VAL A 124 1.72 -4.22 11.30
C VAL A 124 0.35 -3.63 11.02
N TYR A 125 0.23 -2.82 9.97
CA TYR A 125 -0.98 -2.09 9.64
C TYR A 125 -2.04 -2.96 9.01
N GLU A 126 -1.68 -3.89 8.13
CA GLU A 126 -2.61 -4.90 7.62
C GLU A 126 -3.25 -5.66 8.79
N LYS A 127 -2.42 -6.16 9.72
CA LYS A 127 -2.87 -6.85 10.93
C LYS A 127 -3.70 -5.94 11.83
N LEU A 128 -3.33 -4.67 11.98
CA LEU A 128 -4.05 -3.71 12.80
C LEU A 128 -5.37 -3.29 12.16
N ALA A 129 -5.44 -3.16 10.84
CA ALA A 129 -6.66 -2.85 10.10
C ALA A 129 -7.65 -3.99 10.18
N TYR A 130 -7.22 -5.25 9.97
CA TYR A 130 -8.04 -6.43 10.23
C TYR A 130 -8.47 -6.51 11.69
N LYS A 131 -7.54 -6.24 12.62
CA LYS A 131 -7.86 -6.22 14.05
C LYS A 131 -8.83 -5.10 14.41
N MET A 132 -8.77 -3.94 13.75
CA MET A 132 -9.64 -2.78 13.98
C MET A 132 -11.03 -3.00 13.39
N THR A 133 -11.13 -3.63 12.23
CA THR A 133 -12.42 -3.99 11.62
C THR A 133 -13.09 -5.16 12.36
N GLN A 134 -12.32 -6.13 12.84
CA GLN A 134 -12.80 -7.25 13.66
C GLN A 134 -12.74 -7.00 15.17
N TRP A 135 -12.34 -5.80 15.64
CA TRP A 135 -12.03 -5.54 17.06
C TRP A 135 -13.20 -5.76 18.01
N GLY A 136 -14.41 -5.87 17.46
CA GLY A 136 -15.58 -6.30 18.20
C GLY A 136 -15.53 -7.72 18.77
N LYS A 137 -14.54 -8.54 18.39
CA LYS A 137 -14.38 -9.89 18.95
C LYS A 137 -13.63 -9.93 20.29
N TYR A 138 -12.83 -8.91 20.62
CA TYR A 138 -11.85 -9.01 21.73
C TYR A 138 -12.03 -8.02 22.89
N VAL A 139 -12.76 -6.90 22.71
CA VAL A 139 -12.76 -5.83 23.73
C VAL A 139 -14.04 -5.73 24.55
N ASN A 140 -15.16 -6.31 24.12
CA ASN A 140 -16.32 -6.63 24.97
C ASN A 140 -17.32 -7.42 24.12
N HIS A 141 -17.92 -8.46 24.68
CA HIS A 141 -18.95 -9.31 24.06
C HIS A 141 -20.20 -8.53 23.54
N SER A 142 -20.29 -7.21 23.78
CA SER A 142 -21.37 -6.32 23.32
C SER A 142 -20.97 -5.26 22.29
N LEU A 143 -19.69 -5.12 21.92
CA LEU A 143 -19.25 -4.14 20.92
C LEU A 143 -18.99 -4.86 19.58
N GLY A 144 -20.04 -5.29 18.88
CA GLY A 144 -19.92 -5.88 17.55
C GLY A 144 -19.15 -5.02 16.55
N GLU A 145 -18.74 -5.62 15.42
CA GLU A 145 -18.02 -4.98 14.30
C GLU A 145 -18.37 -3.49 14.16
N LEU A 146 -17.36 -2.62 14.35
CA LEU A 146 -17.60 -1.19 14.59
C LEU A 146 -18.45 -0.55 13.48
N GLU A 147 -18.28 -0.92 12.21
CA GLU A 147 -18.98 -0.21 11.13
C GLU A 147 -20.22 -0.92 10.58
N MET A 148 -20.54 -2.13 11.07
CA MET A 148 -21.75 -2.91 10.78
C MET A 148 -22.27 -2.72 9.33
N HIS A 149 -21.43 -3.12 8.36
CA HIS A 149 -21.77 -3.08 6.94
C HIS A 149 -22.71 -4.22 6.57
N ARG A 150 -23.75 -3.91 5.78
CA ARG A 150 -24.78 -4.87 5.38
C ARG A 150 -24.22 -5.97 4.49
N THR A 151 -23.47 -5.60 3.45
CA THR A 151 -22.99 -6.53 2.42
C THR A 151 -21.47 -6.69 2.45
N GLN A 152 -20.95 -7.77 1.86
CA GLN A 152 -19.53 -8.08 1.86
C GLN A 152 -18.75 -7.09 1.00
N SER A 153 -19.28 -6.71 -0.15
CA SER A 153 -18.68 -5.70 -1.03
C SER A 153 -18.54 -4.34 -0.33
N ASN A 154 -19.55 -3.91 0.45
CA ASN A 154 -19.46 -2.66 1.21
C ASN A 154 -18.42 -2.71 2.33
N PHE A 155 -18.34 -3.84 3.03
CA PHE A 155 -17.32 -4.07 4.05
C PHE A 155 -15.92 -4.00 3.46
N GLU A 156 -15.69 -4.74 2.37
CA GLU A 156 -14.40 -4.79 1.68
C GLU A 156 -14.02 -3.43 1.10
N ASN A 157 -14.94 -2.73 0.44
CA ASN A 157 -14.69 -1.39 -0.09
C ASN A 157 -14.23 -0.40 1.00
N GLN A 158 -14.85 -0.43 2.17
CA GLN A 158 -14.45 0.44 3.28
C GLN A 158 -13.12 0.01 3.91
N LEU A 159 -12.86 -1.29 4.05
CA LEU A 159 -11.58 -1.81 4.50
C LEU A 159 -10.46 -1.41 3.53
N ILE A 160 -10.67 -1.61 2.22
CA ILE A 160 -9.76 -1.25 1.14
C ILE A 160 -9.43 0.24 1.22
N PHE A 161 -10.43 1.10 1.30
CA PHE A 161 -10.22 2.55 1.34
C PHE A 161 -9.33 2.98 2.51
N LYS A 162 -9.55 2.41 3.70
CA LYS A 162 -8.77 2.73 4.89
C LYS A 162 -7.33 2.26 4.81
N VAL A 163 -7.12 1.01 4.40
CA VAL A 163 -5.78 0.44 4.25
C VAL A 163 -5.04 1.18 3.15
N PHE A 164 -5.71 1.49 2.03
CA PHE A 164 -5.14 2.28 0.94
C PHE A 164 -4.71 3.67 1.41
N LEU A 165 -5.57 4.42 2.10
CA LEU A 165 -5.24 5.79 2.56
C LEU A 165 -3.98 5.78 3.43
N PHE A 166 -3.91 4.79 4.33
CA PHE A 166 -2.75 4.59 5.18
C PHE A 166 -1.49 4.26 4.36
N GLN A 167 -1.58 3.26 3.48
CA GLN A 167 -0.44 2.82 2.67
C GLN A 167 0.03 3.92 1.74
N PHE A 168 -0.89 4.67 1.13
CA PHE A 168 -0.58 5.83 0.32
C PHE A 168 0.26 6.83 1.11
N VAL A 169 -0.10 7.15 2.36
CA VAL A 169 0.69 8.09 3.16
C VAL A 169 2.03 7.49 3.55
N ASN A 170 2.07 6.23 3.97
CA ASN A 170 3.31 5.54 4.33
C ASN A 170 4.32 5.48 3.17
N PHE A 171 3.87 5.16 1.96
CA PHE A 171 4.70 5.06 0.76
C PHE A 171 5.09 6.43 0.18
N TYR A 172 4.15 7.38 0.14
CA TYR A 172 4.34 8.63 -0.60
C TYR A 172 4.84 9.77 0.27
N ALA A 173 4.66 9.75 1.59
CA ALA A 173 4.92 10.94 2.39
C ALA A 173 6.42 11.30 2.48
N SER A 174 7.33 10.31 2.48
CA SER A 174 8.77 10.61 2.39
C SER A 174 9.16 11.19 1.03
N ILE A 175 8.52 10.74 -0.04
CA ILE A 175 8.72 11.23 -1.41
C ILE A 175 8.15 12.65 -1.55
N PHE A 176 6.95 12.91 -1.02
CA PHE A 176 6.33 14.22 -0.98
C PHE A 176 7.15 15.23 -0.17
N TYR A 177 7.74 14.80 0.95
CA TYR A 177 8.67 15.64 1.72
C TYR A 177 9.87 16.06 0.87
N VAL A 178 10.53 15.11 0.20
CA VAL A 178 11.71 15.40 -0.63
C VAL A 178 11.35 16.25 -1.85
N ALA A 179 10.17 16.05 -2.43
CA ALA A 179 9.71 16.79 -3.60
C ALA A 179 9.35 18.26 -3.28
N PHE A 180 8.58 18.50 -2.21
CA PHE A 180 7.93 19.81 -1.97
C PHE A 180 8.48 20.60 -0.78
N PHE A 181 8.98 19.93 0.26
CA PHE A 181 9.35 20.58 1.52
C PHE A 181 10.86 20.70 1.70
N LYS A 182 11.63 19.72 1.21
CA LYS A 182 13.09 19.73 1.30
C LYS A 182 13.66 20.89 0.49
N GLY A 183 14.62 21.62 1.05
CA GLY A 183 15.25 22.75 0.33
C GLY A 183 14.51 24.09 0.45
N ARG A 184 13.26 24.12 0.93
CA ARG A 184 12.42 25.32 0.90
C ARG A 184 12.47 26.17 2.18
N PHE A 185 12.86 25.58 3.31
CA PHE A 185 12.83 26.21 4.65
C PHE A 185 14.20 26.32 5.35
N ILE A 186 15.28 26.52 4.60
CA ILE A 186 16.65 26.61 5.18
C ILE A 186 17.00 28.01 5.71
N GLY A 187 16.38 29.06 5.16
CA GLY A 187 16.81 30.44 5.40
C GLY A 187 17.98 30.83 4.50
N TYR A 188 18.73 31.86 4.90
CA TYR A 188 19.88 32.40 4.15
C TYR A 188 21.15 32.33 5.00
N PRO A 189 22.35 32.29 4.39
CA PRO A 189 23.61 32.22 5.14
C PRO A 189 23.69 33.35 6.17
N GLY A 190 23.81 32.98 7.45
CA GLY A 190 23.82 33.89 8.61
C GLY A 190 22.54 33.86 9.46
N ASN A 191 21.40 33.40 8.92
CA ASN A 191 20.16 33.20 9.66
C ASN A 191 19.46 31.92 9.20
N TYR A 192 19.96 30.78 9.70
CA TYR A 192 19.38 29.48 9.41
C TYR A 192 18.19 29.20 10.32
N ILE A 193 17.15 28.59 9.76
CA ILE A 193 16.03 28.09 10.55
C ILE A 193 16.44 26.73 11.12
N TYR A 194 16.50 26.66 12.45
CA TYR A 194 16.81 25.43 13.17
C TYR A 194 15.51 24.75 13.61
N PHE A 195 15.38 23.46 13.30
CA PHE A 195 14.27 22.64 13.75
C PHE A 195 14.80 21.60 14.75
N PHE A 196 14.26 21.59 15.97
CA PHE A 196 14.80 20.80 17.09
C PHE A 196 16.32 20.99 17.35
N GLY A 197 16.84 22.20 17.13
CA GLY A 197 18.26 22.51 17.29
C GLY A 197 19.17 21.94 16.19
N LEU A 198 18.62 21.29 15.17
CA LEU A 198 19.32 20.79 14.00
C LEU A 198 19.10 21.71 12.80
N ARG A 199 20.11 21.85 11.94
CA ARG A 199 20.00 22.58 10.66
C ARG A 199 19.14 21.77 9.68
N ASN A 200 18.19 22.43 9.03
CA ASN A 200 17.34 21.83 8.01
C ASN A 200 18.15 21.28 6.81
N GLU A 201 17.64 20.22 6.17
CA GLU A 201 18.31 19.56 5.06
C GLU A 201 18.34 20.41 3.79
N ASP A 202 19.55 20.68 3.30
CA ASP A 202 19.77 21.29 1.98
C ASP A 202 19.68 20.28 0.84
N CYS A 203 19.36 20.76 -0.36
CA CYS A 203 19.54 20.00 -1.59
C CYS A 203 21.03 20.01 -2.01
N ASN A 204 21.50 18.92 -2.60
CA ASN A 204 22.81 18.91 -3.27
C ASN A 204 22.84 19.83 -4.49
N ASN A 205 24.04 20.11 -5.01
CA ASN A 205 24.26 20.98 -6.18
C ASN A 205 23.49 20.55 -7.45
N GLY A 206 23.15 19.26 -7.58
CA GLY A 206 22.32 18.71 -8.67
C GLY A 206 20.80 18.85 -8.46
N GLY A 207 20.37 19.50 -7.37
CA GLY A 207 18.96 19.68 -7.00
C GLY A 207 18.36 18.45 -6.31
N CYS A 208 17.19 18.66 -5.68
CA CYS A 208 16.45 17.60 -4.99
C CYS A 208 15.75 16.60 -5.95
N LEU A 209 15.60 16.93 -7.23
CA LEU A 209 14.97 16.05 -8.24
C LEU A 209 15.75 14.74 -8.48
N ILE A 210 17.09 14.81 -8.46
CA ILE A 210 17.92 13.61 -8.63
C ILE A 210 17.79 12.70 -7.41
N GLU A 211 17.70 13.27 -6.21
CA GLU A 211 17.47 12.50 -4.99
C GLU A 211 16.09 11.83 -5.01
N LEU A 212 15.07 12.57 -5.47
CA LEU A 212 13.72 12.07 -5.66
C LEU A 212 13.69 10.89 -6.65
N ALA A 213 14.37 11.02 -7.79
CA ALA A 213 14.46 9.96 -8.79
C ALA A 213 15.16 8.72 -8.25
N GLN A 214 16.25 8.87 -7.48
CA GLN A 214 16.92 7.76 -6.81
C GLN A 214 16.00 7.05 -5.81
N GLN A 215 15.27 7.81 -5.00
CA GLN A 215 14.34 7.25 -4.02
C GLN A 215 13.18 6.51 -4.69
N LEU A 216 12.61 7.06 -5.77
CA LEU A 216 11.58 6.39 -6.57
C LEU A 216 12.09 5.09 -7.19
N LEU A 217 13.29 5.11 -7.78
CA LEU A 217 13.90 3.91 -8.35
C LEU A 217 14.10 2.83 -7.28
N VAL A 218 14.65 3.21 -6.13
CA VAL A 218 14.87 2.30 -5.01
C VAL A 218 13.56 1.69 -4.49
N ILE A 219 12.52 2.49 -4.32
CA ILE A 219 11.25 1.98 -3.79
C ILE A 219 10.56 1.10 -4.84
N MET A 220 10.52 1.53 -6.10
CA MET A 220 9.79 0.83 -7.15
C MET A 220 10.48 -0.47 -7.59
N VAL A 221 11.80 -0.44 -7.79
CA VAL A 221 12.58 -1.64 -8.16
C VAL A 221 12.87 -2.50 -6.93
N GLY A 222 13.25 -1.88 -5.82
CA GLY A 222 13.62 -2.59 -4.59
C GLY A 222 12.45 -3.34 -3.98
N LYS A 223 11.26 -2.71 -3.86
CA LYS A 223 10.06 -3.41 -3.38
C LYS A 223 9.73 -4.59 -4.28
N GLN A 224 9.79 -4.42 -5.61
CA GLN A 224 9.44 -5.48 -6.52
C GLN A 224 10.40 -6.67 -6.44
N ILE A 225 11.71 -6.41 -6.39
CA ILE A 225 12.70 -7.48 -6.24
C ILE A 225 12.40 -8.26 -4.96
N ILE A 226 12.14 -7.55 -3.85
CA ILE A 226 11.86 -8.21 -2.57
C ILE A 226 10.55 -9.01 -2.64
N ASN A 227 9.49 -8.46 -3.21
CA ASN A 227 8.20 -9.13 -3.36
C ASN A 227 8.30 -10.38 -4.25
N ASN A 228 8.89 -10.25 -5.44
CA ASN A 228 9.15 -11.39 -6.33
C ASN A 228 10.01 -12.46 -5.65
N CYS A 229 11.03 -12.05 -4.90
CA CYS A 229 11.85 -12.97 -4.13
C CYS A 229 11.05 -13.67 -3.03
N GLN A 230 10.23 -12.94 -2.27
CA GLN A 230 9.38 -13.50 -1.23
C GLN A 230 8.38 -14.50 -1.81
N GLU A 231 7.75 -14.16 -2.92
CA GLU A 231 6.78 -15.03 -3.59
C GLU A 231 7.40 -16.34 -4.09
N ILE A 232 8.61 -16.31 -4.66
CA ILE A 232 9.27 -17.52 -5.16
C ILE A 232 9.98 -18.32 -4.04
N LEU A 233 10.62 -17.63 -3.09
CA LEU A 233 11.47 -18.27 -2.08
C LEU A 233 10.66 -18.79 -0.89
N ILE A 234 9.67 -18.04 -0.38
CA ILE A 234 8.92 -18.45 0.82
C ILE A 234 8.24 -19.82 0.66
N PRO A 235 7.49 -20.12 -0.42
CA PRO A 235 6.83 -21.43 -0.55
C PRO A 235 7.86 -22.55 -0.66
N LYS A 236 8.94 -22.38 -1.46
CA LYS A 236 10.01 -23.37 -1.59
C LYS A 236 10.72 -23.64 -0.27
N MET A 237 11.04 -22.59 0.49
CA MET A 237 11.68 -22.70 1.79
C MET A 237 10.78 -23.39 2.81
N ARG A 238 9.48 -23.08 2.83
CA ARG A 238 8.51 -23.79 3.70
C ARG A 238 8.44 -25.27 3.35
N THR A 239 8.32 -25.61 2.08
CA THR A 239 8.27 -27.01 1.63
C THR A 239 9.56 -27.75 1.97
N TRP A 240 10.72 -27.14 1.72
CA TRP A 240 12.02 -27.70 2.09
C TRP A 240 12.13 -27.92 3.60
N TRP A 241 11.72 -26.96 4.42
CA TRP A 241 11.73 -27.05 5.88
C TRP A 241 10.80 -28.16 6.40
N HIS A 242 9.60 -28.30 5.83
CA HIS A 242 8.66 -29.35 6.20
C HIS A 242 9.19 -30.75 5.86
N THR A 243 9.82 -30.92 4.69
CA THR A 243 10.44 -32.19 4.31
C THR A 243 11.62 -32.52 5.23
N TYR A 244 12.49 -31.54 5.50
CA TYR A 244 13.63 -31.72 6.39
C TYR A 244 13.20 -32.10 7.82
N THR A 245 12.20 -31.42 8.38
CA THR A 245 11.65 -31.73 9.72
C THR A 245 10.99 -33.12 9.76
N LYS A 246 10.32 -33.53 8.68
CA LYS A 246 9.71 -34.85 8.56
C LYS A 246 10.77 -35.95 8.49
N ASP A 247 11.86 -35.74 7.75
CA ASP A 247 12.97 -36.68 7.64
C ASP A 247 13.68 -36.88 8.98
N LEU A 248 13.88 -35.80 9.75
CA LEU A 248 14.40 -35.87 11.12
C LEU A 248 13.48 -36.67 12.05
N ASN A 249 12.16 -36.43 12.01
CA ASN A 249 11.20 -37.18 12.85
C ASN A 249 11.03 -38.65 12.43
N LYS A 250 11.19 -38.96 11.14
CA LYS A 250 11.11 -40.32 10.60
C LYS A 250 12.31 -41.18 11.00
N GLN A 251 13.48 -40.58 11.21
CA GLN A 251 14.65 -41.28 11.75
C GLN A 251 14.49 -41.66 13.24
N SER A 252 13.67 -40.91 14.00
CA SER A 252 13.45 -41.15 15.43
C SER A 252 12.27 -42.07 15.75
N THR A 253 11.42 -42.39 14.77
CA THR A 253 10.26 -43.28 14.94
C THR A 253 10.22 -44.31 13.80
N GLY A 254 10.82 -45.48 14.02
CA GLY A 254 10.82 -46.60 13.08
C GLY A 254 9.42 -47.18 12.85
N SER A 255 8.58 -46.48 12.08
CA SER A 255 7.20 -46.85 11.83
C SER A 255 6.92 -47.01 10.34
N THR A 256 6.33 -48.17 10.06
CA THR A 256 6.06 -48.86 8.81
C THR A 256 5.37 -48.01 7.75
N SER A 257 5.88 -48.08 6.54
CA SER A 257 5.32 -47.52 5.31
C SER A 257 3.91 -48.07 5.04
N SER A 258 2.87 -47.36 5.48
CA SER A 258 1.58 -47.46 4.80
C SER A 258 1.67 -46.62 3.52
N VAL A 259 1.50 -47.28 2.38
CA VAL A 259 1.28 -46.63 1.08
C VAL A 259 -0.10 -45.98 1.18
N GLN A 260 -0.16 -44.81 1.83
CA GLN A 260 -1.29 -43.92 1.68
C GLN A 260 -1.24 -43.43 0.23
N THR A 261 -2.14 -43.94 -0.60
CA THR A 261 -2.58 -43.23 -1.79
C THR A 261 -3.03 -41.86 -1.30
N GLU A 262 -2.15 -40.86 -1.38
CA GLU A 262 -2.50 -39.50 -1.00
C GLU A 262 -3.63 -39.09 -1.95
N CYS A 263 -4.84 -39.03 -1.40
CA CYS A 263 -5.99 -38.56 -2.14
C CYS A 263 -5.74 -37.11 -2.56
N MET A 264 -6.16 -36.72 -3.76
CA MET A 264 -5.95 -35.38 -4.32
C MET A 264 -6.32 -34.24 -3.36
N PHE A 265 -7.39 -34.40 -2.56
CA PHE A 265 -7.80 -33.39 -1.58
C PHE A 265 -6.78 -33.17 -0.45
N VAL A 266 -5.97 -34.17 -0.11
CA VAL A 266 -4.93 -34.07 0.94
C VAL A 266 -3.77 -33.21 0.44
N GLU A 267 -3.42 -33.34 -0.84
CA GLU A 267 -2.42 -32.49 -1.47
C GLU A 267 -2.92 -31.04 -1.58
N ASP A 268 -4.17 -30.84 -2.01
CA ASP A 268 -4.79 -29.52 -2.08
C ASP A 268 -4.86 -28.86 -0.69
N TYR A 269 -5.13 -29.63 0.36
CA TYR A 269 -5.15 -29.09 1.73
C TYR A 269 -3.76 -28.65 2.23
N LYS A 270 -2.65 -29.14 1.64
CA LYS A 270 -1.30 -28.68 2.00
C LYS A 270 -0.96 -27.31 1.38
N LEU A 271 -1.68 -26.88 0.34
CA LEU A 271 -1.46 -25.59 -0.33
C LEU A 271 -1.87 -24.40 0.56
N ILE A 272 -1.35 -23.23 0.24
CA ILE A 272 -1.60 -21.97 0.97
C ILE A 272 -3.08 -21.58 0.76
N PRO A 273 -3.84 -21.21 1.82
CA PRO A 273 -5.19 -20.70 1.64
C PRO A 273 -5.17 -19.41 0.82
N TYR A 274 -6.15 -19.25 -0.07
CA TYR A 274 -6.32 -18.03 -0.84
C TYR A 274 -6.86 -16.92 0.08
N GLU A 275 -6.12 -15.82 0.23
CA GLU A 275 -6.43 -14.71 1.15
C GLU A 275 -7.15 -13.52 0.46
N GLY A 276 -7.47 -13.65 -0.83
CA GLY A 276 -8.15 -12.62 -1.62
C GLY A 276 -7.23 -11.98 -2.68
N LEU A 277 -7.71 -10.90 -3.32
CA LEU A 277 -6.96 -10.08 -4.29
C LEU A 277 -6.52 -8.72 -3.72
N PHE A 278 -6.70 -8.53 -2.42
CA PHE A 278 -6.56 -7.22 -1.79
C PHE A 278 -5.14 -6.67 -1.96
N ASP A 279 -4.13 -7.47 -1.62
CA ASP A 279 -2.73 -7.06 -1.66
C ASP A 279 -2.25 -6.90 -3.10
N GLU A 280 -2.69 -7.77 -4.01
CA GLU A 280 -2.39 -7.72 -5.44
C GLU A 280 -2.91 -6.41 -6.08
N TYR A 281 -4.16 -6.01 -5.79
CA TYR A 281 -4.68 -4.72 -6.26
C TYR A 281 -3.98 -3.54 -5.59
N LEU A 282 -3.70 -3.61 -4.28
CA LEU A 282 -3.02 -2.55 -3.55
C LEU A 282 -1.64 -2.27 -4.17
N GLU A 283 -0.89 -3.31 -4.48
CA GLU A 283 0.42 -3.23 -5.14
C GLU A 283 0.32 -2.50 -6.49
N MET A 284 -0.59 -2.93 -7.36
CA MET A 284 -0.76 -2.37 -8.69
C MET A 284 -1.23 -0.90 -8.66
N VAL A 285 -2.11 -0.55 -7.73
CA VAL A 285 -2.63 0.82 -7.57
C VAL A 285 -1.55 1.75 -6.99
N LEU A 286 -0.75 1.28 -6.03
CA LEU A 286 0.39 2.04 -5.52
C LEU A 286 1.44 2.25 -6.62
N GLN A 287 1.72 1.23 -7.44
CA GLN A 287 2.62 1.39 -8.59
C GLN A 287 2.09 2.41 -9.60
N PHE A 288 0.79 2.38 -9.90
CA PHE A 288 0.16 3.37 -10.79
C PHE A 288 0.34 4.80 -10.28
N GLY A 289 0.21 5.03 -8.96
CA GLY A 289 0.45 6.34 -8.38
C GLY A 289 1.91 6.80 -8.51
N PHE A 290 2.91 5.91 -8.35
CA PHE A 290 4.32 6.28 -8.50
C PHE A 290 4.63 6.72 -9.93
N VAL A 291 4.05 6.02 -10.90
CA VAL A 291 4.20 6.33 -12.32
C VAL A 291 3.51 7.66 -12.68
N THR A 292 2.35 7.96 -12.11
CA THR A 292 1.56 9.12 -12.53
C THR A 292 1.88 10.40 -11.76
N ILE A 293 2.07 10.34 -10.45
CA ILE A 293 2.24 11.52 -9.58
C ILE A 293 3.61 12.18 -9.76
N PHE A 294 4.63 11.39 -10.09
CA PHE A 294 6.03 11.85 -10.17
C PHE A 294 6.66 11.67 -11.55
N VAL A 295 5.86 11.55 -12.62
CA VAL A 295 6.38 11.35 -13.98
C VAL A 295 7.28 12.50 -14.44
N ALA A 296 7.01 13.73 -14.00
CA ALA A 296 7.83 14.89 -14.31
C ALA A 296 9.25 14.80 -13.71
N ALA A 297 9.39 14.14 -12.56
CA ALA A 297 10.67 13.95 -11.89
C ALA A 297 11.45 12.74 -12.44
N PHE A 298 10.74 11.67 -12.83
CA PHE A 298 11.36 10.45 -13.35
C PHE A 298 10.62 9.90 -14.59
N PRO A 299 11.01 10.36 -15.80
CA PRO A 299 10.33 9.98 -17.05
C PRO A 299 10.45 8.48 -17.40
N LEU A 300 11.43 7.75 -16.84
CA LEU A 300 11.62 6.32 -17.09
C LEU A 300 10.71 5.44 -16.22
N ALA A 301 9.95 6.00 -15.27
CA ALA A 301 9.04 5.23 -14.41
C ALA A 301 8.07 4.30 -15.19
N PRO A 302 7.42 4.74 -16.29
CA PRO A 302 6.51 3.89 -17.05
C PRO A 302 7.21 2.66 -17.66
N PHE A 303 8.48 2.77 -18.04
CA PHE A 303 9.25 1.66 -18.61
C PHE A 303 9.49 0.56 -17.58
N PHE A 304 9.96 0.93 -16.39
CA PHE A 304 10.16 -0.03 -15.31
C PHE A 304 8.84 -0.65 -14.84
N ALA A 305 7.76 0.13 -14.83
CA ALA A 305 6.42 -0.37 -14.50
C ALA A 305 5.90 -1.38 -15.52
N LEU A 306 6.20 -1.17 -16.81
CA LEU A 306 5.85 -2.12 -17.87
C LEU A 306 6.59 -3.46 -17.70
N LEU A 307 7.91 -3.40 -17.47
CA LEU A 307 8.71 -4.60 -17.20
C LEU A 307 8.21 -5.34 -15.97
N ASN A 308 7.86 -4.59 -14.93
CA ASN A 308 7.30 -5.18 -13.73
C ASN A 308 5.99 -5.92 -14.01
N ASN A 309 5.02 -5.23 -14.62
CA ASN A 309 3.72 -5.82 -14.94
C ASN A 309 3.83 -7.05 -15.85
N TRP A 310 4.83 -7.10 -16.73
CA TRP A 310 5.08 -8.28 -17.57
C TRP A 310 5.47 -9.51 -16.73
N ILE A 311 6.35 -9.32 -15.75
CA ILE A 311 6.78 -10.38 -14.84
C ILE A 311 5.63 -10.75 -13.89
N GLU A 312 4.97 -9.75 -13.31
CA GLU A 312 3.90 -9.89 -12.32
C GLU A 312 2.77 -10.79 -12.84
N ILE A 313 2.27 -10.53 -14.06
CA ILE A 313 1.20 -11.33 -14.67
C ILE A 313 1.56 -12.82 -14.72
N ARG A 314 2.85 -13.16 -14.87
CA ARG A 314 3.32 -14.55 -14.92
C ARG A 314 3.51 -15.14 -13.53
N LEU A 315 4.00 -14.35 -12.57
CA LEU A 315 4.18 -14.79 -11.18
C LEU A 315 2.83 -15.01 -10.50
N ASP A 316 1.90 -14.06 -10.59
CA ASP A 316 0.54 -14.19 -10.07
C ASP A 316 -0.19 -15.40 -10.65
N ALA A 317 -0.08 -15.62 -11.96
CA ALA A 317 -0.67 -16.79 -12.61
C ALA A 317 -0.07 -18.10 -12.10
N ASN A 318 1.25 -18.14 -11.86
CA ASN A 318 1.91 -19.33 -11.33
C ASN A 318 1.53 -19.57 -9.85
N LYS A 319 1.46 -18.52 -9.02
CA LYS A 319 1.00 -18.58 -7.63
C LYS A 319 -0.43 -19.13 -7.55
N LEU A 320 -1.34 -18.63 -8.37
CA LEU A 320 -2.74 -19.09 -8.40
C LEU A 320 -2.89 -20.54 -8.86
N VAL A 321 -2.05 -21.00 -9.80
CA VAL A 321 -2.16 -22.34 -10.39
C VAL A 321 -1.43 -23.40 -9.56
N ARG A 322 -0.33 -23.06 -8.87
CA ARG A 322 0.55 -24.05 -8.23
C ARG A 322 0.65 -23.96 -6.72
N GLU A 323 0.41 -22.79 -6.12
CA GLU A 323 0.79 -22.54 -4.72
C GLU A 323 -0.40 -22.28 -3.81
N THR A 324 -1.47 -21.72 -4.35
CA THR A 324 -2.71 -21.45 -3.61
C THR A 324 -3.75 -22.54 -3.82
N ARG A 325 -4.56 -22.79 -2.79
CA ARG A 325 -5.80 -23.55 -2.92
C ARG A 325 -6.73 -22.84 -3.91
N ARG A 326 -7.47 -23.62 -4.69
CA ARG A 326 -8.45 -23.07 -5.65
C ARG A 326 -9.45 -22.16 -4.92
N PRO A 327 -9.54 -20.87 -5.29
CA PRO A 327 -10.52 -19.97 -4.71
C PRO A 327 -11.95 -20.37 -5.12
N LEU A 328 -12.91 -20.02 -4.27
CA LEU A 328 -14.32 -20.10 -4.65
C LEU A 328 -14.60 -19.04 -5.72
N ALA A 329 -15.37 -19.40 -6.75
CA ALA A 329 -15.71 -18.48 -7.81
C ALA A 329 -16.75 -17.48 -7.28
N GLU A 330 -16.31 -16.25 -7.04
CA GLU A 330 -17.15 -15.13 -6.65
C GLU A 330 -17.48 -14.26 -7.85
N ARG A 331 -18.70 -13.72 -7.89
CA ARG A 331 -19.14 -12.79 -8.93
C ARG A 331 -18.79 -11.37 -8.49
N ALA A 332 -18.24 -10.58 -9.39
CA ALA A 332 -17.99 -9.16 -9.18
C ALA A 332 -18.30 -8.39 -10.46
N GLN A 333 -19.03 -7.29 -10.34
CA GLN A 333 -19.44 -6.45 -11.47
C GLN A 333 -18.37 -5.43 -11.89
N ASN A 334 -17.45 -5.10 -10.99
CA ASN A 334 -16.38 -4.13 -11.19
C ASN A 334 -15.21 -4.39 -10.22
N ILE A 335 -14.16 -3.58 -10.33
CA ILE A 335 -12.98 -3.62 -9.42
C ILE A 335 -13.24 -2.93 -8.06
N GLY A 336 -14.48 -2.60 -7.73
CA GLY A 336 -14.86 -1.94 -6.49
C GLY A 336 -14.32 -0.52 -6.34
N VAL A 337 -14.00 -0.16 -5.09
CA VAL A 337 -13.49 1.15 -4.70
C VAL A 337 -12.16 1.53 -5.36
N TRP A 338 -11.38 0.54 -5.84
CA TRP A 338 -10.10 0.76 -6.53
C TRP A 338 -10.25 1.70 -7.72
N PHE A 339 -11.39 1.65 -8.43
CA PHE A 339 -11.65 2.56 -9.54
C PHE A 339 -11.72 4.03 -9.09
N ARG A 340 -12.42 4.31 -7.99
CA ARG A 340 -12.51 5.67 -7.40
C ARG A 340 -11.15 6.14 -6.90
N ILE A 341 -10.37 5.24 -6.29
CA ILE A 341 -9.00 5.52 -5.85
C ILE A 341 -8.13 5.95 -7.04
N LEU A 342 -8.17 5.21 -8.15
CA LEU A 342 -7.42 5.55 -9.37
C LEU A 342 -7.84 6.92 -9.94
N GLU A 343 -9.13 7.27 -9.92
CA GLU A 343 -9.59 8.61 -10.34
C GLU A 343 -9.02 9.73 -9.46
N VAL A 344 -8.99 9.52 -8.13
CA VAL A 344 -8.39 10.47 -7.19
C VAL A 344 -6.88 10.61 -7.44
N LEU A 345 -6.16 9.49 -7.64
CA LEU A 345 -4.73 9.50 -7.95
C LEU A 345 -4.42 10.29 -9.22
N VAL A 346 -5.23 10.15 -10.28
CA VAL A 346 -5.07 10.94 -11.51
C VAL A 346 -5.24 12.43 -11.25
N ARG A 347 -6.19 12.84 -10.40
CA ARG A 347 -6.38 14.26 -10.06
C ARG A 347 -5.19 14.80 -9.25
N ILE A 348 -4.69 14.04 -8.28
CA ILE A 348 -3.48 14.38 -7.52
C ILE A 348 -2.27 14.49 -8.45
N ALA A 349 -2.16 13.58 -9.42
CA ALA A 349 -1.06 13.59 -10.38
C ALA A 349 -1.03 14.86 -11.24
N VAL A 350 -2.17 15.40 -11.66
CA VAL A 350 -2.22 16.67 -12.39
C VAL A 350 -1.65 17.81 -11.53
N ILE A 351 -2.04 17.88 -10.26
CA ILE A 351 -1.58 18.92 -9.32
C ILE A 351 -0.07 18.79 -9.07
N SER A 352 0.40 17.59 -8.72
CA SER A 352 1.80 17.31 -8.40
C SER A 352 2.75 17.60 -9.58
N ASN A 353 2.37 17.18 -10.79
CA ASN A 353 3.19 17.42 -11.97
C ASN A 353 3.16 18.88 -12.42
N ALA A 354 2.05 19.60 -12.20
CA ALA A 354 1.98 21.03 -12.49
C ALA A 354 2.95 21.82 -11.58
N GLU A 355 2.96 21.53 -10.28
CA GLU A 355 3.87 22.14 -9.31
C GLU A 355 5.34 21.83 -9.62
N SER A 356 5.62 20.55 -9.93
CA SER A 356 6.96 20.11 -10.35
C SER A 356 7.42 20.80 -11.64
N GLY A 357 6.49 21.12 -12.55
CA GLY A 357 6.76 21.85 -13.79
C GLY A 357 7.06 23.34 -13.55
N THR A 358 6.35 23.99 -12.64
CA THR A 358 6.59 25.40 -12.31
C THR A 358 7.93 25.65 -11.62
N ASP A 359 8.36 24.74 -10.75
CA ASP A 359 9.67 24.85 -10.08
C ASP A 359 10.84 24.72 -11.07
N ASN A 360 10.67 23.92 -12.13
CA ASN A 360 11.66 23.81 -13.21
C ASN A 360 11.74 25.09 -14.05
N LEU A 361 10.60 25.75 -14.29
CA LEU A 361 10.55 27.03 -15.01
C LEU A 361 11.15 28.17 -14.20
N GLN A 362 10.87 28.25 -12.89
CA GLN A 362 11.46 29.28 -12.02
C GLN A 362 12.99 29.17 -11.87
N LYS A 363 13.55 27.96 -11.95
CA LYS A 363 15.01 27.77 -11.96
C LYS A 363 15.67 28.16 -13.28
N LEU A 364 14.95 28.09 -14.40
CA LEU A 364 15.40 28.56 -15.71
C LEU A 364 15.30 30.09 -15.83
N SER A 365 14.29 30.70 -15.21
CA SER A 365 14.16 32.15 -15.06
C SER A 365 14.91 32.64 -13.82
N GLY A 366 16.23 32.38 -13.74
CA GLY A 366 17.07 32.88 -12.65
C GLY A 366 16.82 34.37 -12.39
N PRO A 367 17.03 34.86 -11.15
CA PRO A 367 16.81 36.26 -10.83
C PRO A 367 17.67 37.08 -11.79
N THR A 368 17.04 37.95 -12.57
CA THR A 368 17.71 39.10 -13.14
C THR A 368 18.34 39.83 -11.96
N ALA A 369 19.62 39.60 -11.75
CA ALA A 369 20.42 40.41 -10.86
C ALA A 369 20.38 41.81 -11.45
N ASP A 370 19.52 42.66 -10.89
CA ASP A 370 19.65 44.10 -10.99
C ASP A 370 20.96 44.47 -10.30
N CYS A 371 22.08 44.26 -11.00
CA CYS A 371 23.33 44.97 -10.77
C CYS A 371 23.10 46.41 -11.20
N ASN A 372 22.36 47.18 -10.40
CA ASN A 372 22.31 48.64 -10.41
C ASN A 372 21.57 49.14 -9.16
N ALA A 373 22.24 49.11 -8.00
CA ALA A 373 21.89 50.00 -6.90
C ALA A 373 23.11 50.21 -5.98
N ALA A 374 23.59 51.46 -6.02
CA ALA A 374 24.52 52.17 -5.13
C ALA A 374 26.00 51.75 -5.17
#